data_AF-A0A4V1T8W6-F1
#
_entry.id   AF-A0A4V1T8W6-F1
#
_cell.length_a   1.000
_cell.length_b   1.000
_cell.length_c   1.000
_cell.angle_alpha   90.00
_cell.angle_beta   90.00
_cell.angle_gamma   90.00
#
_symmetry.space_group_name_H-M   'P 1'
#
loop_
_entity.id
_entity.type
_entity.pdbx_description
1 polymer ?
#
loop_
_entity_poly.entity_id
_entity_poly.type
_entity_poly.pdbx_seq_one_letter_code
_entity_poly.pdbx_strand_id
1 'polypeptide(L)'
;NPRLLDENSDVISFPGKGLLAAGYIASRPTRSVTRTELAAFLWGEDASNPLVALRQLLARVKVRQQEIGKTVLEISETEVAVPRDAVDCDFLLLNTLSTNHPLKIVELSLASITGGFFAGIGISSDRAELWLAAQQEQALSRFAAAIEALSVPGDHQGHLSLARQAAYRLLEFDPYNEIAYRTLIDALTTEGNFALANAMFERYRTRLQKDLDAAPDGGMLERRDQIARQALKRLPAVPIGGAPLQPAVRSKTALPRLMLMPPSQGEAGEIGILAGSLVEDVTINLCRAKSTLLVAPHTARRIAAMNDVARHDAFGSYGVSYVLETQLGSTATGADALFVSLVDIAEDRVVWADR
;
A
#
# COMPACT_ATOMS: atom_id res chain seq x y z
N ASN A 1 1.86 9.28 -13.85
CA ASN A 1 1.84 10.15 -15.05
C ASN A 1 1.09 9.44 -16.16
N PRO A 2 0.17 10.12 -16.85
CA PRO A 2 -0.57 9.52 -17.95
C PRO A 2 0.36 9.24 -19.12
N ARG A 3 0.14 8.10 -19.78
CA ARG A 3 0.94 7.62 -20.90
C ARG A 3 0.00 7.16 -22.00
N LEU A 4 0.36 7.42 -23.24
CA LEU A 4 -0.26 6.78 -24.38
C LEU A 4 0.59 5.55 -24.72
N LEU A 5 -0.05 4.39 -24.80
CA LEU A 5 0.60 3.15 -25.18
C LEU A 5 0.16 2.77 -26.59
N ASP A 6 1.06 2.18 -27.36
CA ASP A 6 0.70 1.54 -28.62
C ASP A 6 0.18 0.10 -28.40
N GLU A 7 -0.08 -0.62 -29.49
CA GLU A 7 -0.55 -2.03 -29.44
C GLU A 7 0.49 -2.98 -28.83
N ASN A 8 1.77 -2.59 -28.82
CA ASN A 8 2.87 -3.35 -28.23
C ASN A 8 3.17 -2.95 -26.78
N SER A 9 2.36 -2.06 -26.19
CA SER A 9 2.58 -1.45 -24.87
C SER A 9 3.80 -0.52 -24.77
N ASP A 10 4.30 -0.01 -25.91
CA ASP A 10 5.36 0.97 -25.95
C ASP A 10 4.84 2.38 -25.69
N VAL A 11 5.61 3.17 -24.93
CA VAL A 11 5.21 4.53 -24.54
C VAL A 11 5.36 5.48 -25.73
N ILE A 12 4.24 5.99 -26.22
CA ILE A 12 4.19 7.03 -27.24
C ILE A 12 4.22 8.40 -26.56
N SER A 13 5.21 9.23 -26.89
CA SER A 13 5.20 10.64 -26.50
C SER A 13 4.01 11.36 -27.13
N PHE A 14 3.18 11.98 -26.30
CA PHE A 14 2.00 12.73 -26.71
C PHE A 14 1.82 13.96 -25.80
N PRO A 15 1.26 15.09 -26.30
CA PRO A 15 1.04 16.26 -25.46
C PRO A 15 0.18 15.95 -24.22
N GLY A 16 0.67 16.25 -23.01
CA GLY A 16 -0.02 15.92 -21.76
C GLY A 16 -1.45 16.48 -21.67
N LYS A 17 -1.65 17.79 -21.95
CA LYS A 17 -3.01 18.37 -22.03
C LYS A 17 -3.86 17.76 -23.16
N GLY A 18 -3.24 17.16 -24.18
CA GLY A 18 -3.93 16.39 -25.22
C GLY A 18 -4.46 15.06 -24.69
N LEU A 19 -3.70 14.35 -23.85
CA LEU A 19 -4.19 13.15 -23.15
C LEU A 19 -5.32 13.49 -22.18
N LEU A 20 -5.21 14.62 -21.45
CA LEU A 20 -6.28 15.10 -20.58
C LEU A 20 -7.56 15.42 -21.37
N ALA A 21 -7.42 16.07 -22.53
CA ALA A 21 -8.55 16.31 -23.44
C ALA A 21 -9.19 15.00 -23.91
N ALA A 22 -8.38 14.03 -24.34
CA ALA A 22 -8.88 12.73 -24.79
C ALA A 22 -9.64 11.99 -23.69
N GLY A 23 -9.07 11.91 -22.48
CA GLY A 23 -9.74 11.29 -21.33
C GLY A 23 -11.05 11.99 -20.95
N TYR A 24 -11.06 13.32 -20.92
CA TYR A 24 -12.25 14.11 -20.64
C TYR A 24 -13.36 13.87 -21.66
N ILE A 25 -13.05 14.00 -22.96
CA ILE A 25 -14.01 13.79 -24.04
C ILE A 25 -14.51 12.34 -24.06
N ALA A 26 -13.62 11.36 -23.88
CA ALA A 26 -13.96 9.94 -23.89
C ALA A 26 -14.90 9.53 -22.75
N SER A 27 -14.86 10.26 -21.62
CA SER A 27 -15.76 10.07 -20.48
C SER A 27 -17.20 10.56 -20.73
N ARG A 28 -17.43 11.38 -21.77
CA ARG A 28 -18.77 11.90 -22.09
C ARG A 28 -19.56 10.91 -22.93
N PRO A 29 -20.89 10.80 -22.75
CA PRO A 29 -21.74 9.95 -23.57
C PRO A 29 -21.68 10.27 -25.07
N THR A 30 -21.55 11.55 -25.42
CA THR A 30 -21.47 12.04 -26.80
C THR A 30 -20.10 11.86 -27.43
N ARG A 31 -19.05 11.67 -26.62
CA ARG A 31 -17.64 11.71 -27.03
C ARG A 31 -17.26 12.90 -27.93
N SER A 32 -17.96 14.03 -27.77
CA SER A 32 -17.68 15.31 -28.44
C SER A 32 -17.88 16.48 -27.48
N VAL A 33 -17.07 17.51 -27.65
CA VAL A 33 -17.03 18.74 -26.85
C VAL A 33 -16.79 19.93 -27.79
N THR A 34 -17.43 21.06 -27.54
CA THR A 34 -17.17 22.29 -28.30
C THR A 34 -15.77 22.82 -28.01
N ARG A 35 -15.13 23.49 -28.97
CA ARG A 35 -13.79 24.07 -28.75
C ARG A 35 -13.76 25.08 -27.59
N THR A 36 -14.85 25.82 -27.39
CA THR A 36 -14.98 26.77 -26.27
C THR A 36 -15.03 26.04 -24.93
N GLU A 37 -15.85 24.99 -24.82
CA GLU A 37 -15.95 24.16 -23.61
C GLU A 37 -14.61 23.48 -23.29
N LEU A 38 -13.94 22.90 -24.28
CA LEU A 38 -12.65 22.24 -24.09
C LEU A 38 -11.54 23.23 -23.67
N ALA A 39 -11.55 24.44 -24.22
CA ALA A 39 -10.60 25.48 -23.85
C ALA A 39 -10.79 25.94 -22.40
N ALA A 40 -12.05 26.18 -22.00
CA ALA A 40 -12.40 26.50 -20.62
C ALA A 40 -12.02 25.36 -19.66
N PHE A 41 -12.25 24.11 -20.05
CA PHE A 41 -11.86 22.94 -19.26
C PHE A 41 -10.34 22.87 -19.05
N LEU A 42 -9.52 23.05 -20.09
CA LEU A 42 -8.07 22.83 -20.00
C LEU A 42 -7.26 23.99 -19.40
N TRP A 43 -7.73 25.23 -19.55
CA TRP A 43 -6.99 26.43 -19.14
C TRP A 43 -7.76 27.36 -18.18
N GLY A 44 -9.05 27.12 -17.95
CA GLY A 44 -9.90 27.97 -17.12
C GLY A 44 -10.59 29.06 -17.94
N GLU A 45 -11.66 29.61 -17.38
CA GLU A 45 -12.43 30.71 -18.00
C GLU A 45 -11.69 32.05 -17.90
N ASP A 46 -10.88 32.24 -16.85
CA ASP A 46 -10.12 33.46 -16.60
C ASP A 46 -8.80 33.56 -17.37
N ALA A 47 -8.45 32.53 -18.16
CA ALA A 47 -7.26 32.57 -18.98
C ALA A 47 -7.35 33.70 -20.01
N SER A 48 -6.23 34.39 -20.24
CA SER A 48 -6.21 35.55 -21.15
C SER A 48 -6.57 35.19 -22.60
N ASN A 49 -6.18 33.99 -23.08
CA ASN A 49 -6.45 33.55 -24.46
C ASN A 49 -6.58 32.01 -24.61
N PRO A 50 -7.58 31.36 -23.98
CA PRO A 50 -7.70 29.91 -23.92
C PRO A 50 -7.94 29.26 -25.29
N LEU A 51 -8.70 29.91 -26.18
CA LEU A 51 -8.95 29.42 -27.54
C LEU A 51 -7.69 29.42 -28.43
N VAL A 52 -6.78 30.38 -28.22
CA VAL A 52 -5.51 30.43 -28.94
C VAL A 52 -4.59 29.30 -28.47
N ALA A 53 -4.51 29.09 -27.15
CA ALA A 53 -3.78 27.97 -26.57
C ALA A 53 -4.34 26.62 -27.05
N LEU A 54 -5.67 26.48 -27.12
CA LEU A 54 -6.32 25.30 -27.69
C LEU A 54 -5.93 25.09 -29.15
N ARG A 55 -5.95 26.13 -29.98
CA ARG A 55 -5.55 26.02 -31.39
C ARG A 55 -4.12 25.52 -31.53
N GLN A 56 -3.19 26.05 -30.73
CA GLN A 56 -1.79 25.61 -30.72
C GLN A 56 -1.65 24.16 -30.25
N LEU A 57 -2.39 23.75 -29.21
CA LEU A 57 -2.40 22.36 -28.74
C LEU A 57 -2.91 21.41 -29.84
N LEU A 58 -4.05 21.72 -30.44
CA LEU A 58 -4.66 20.90 -31.49
C LEU A 58 -3.79 20.80 -32.75
N ALA A 59 -3.05 21.86 -33.10
CA ALA A 59 -2.07 21.80 -34.18
C ALA A 59 -0.93 20.80 -33.88
N ARG A 60 -0.38 20.83 -32.65
CA ARG A 60 0.65 19.86 -32.22
C ARG A 60 0.10 18.44 -32.17
N VAL A 61 -1.12 18.25 -31.67
CA VAL A 61 -1.80 16.95 -31.66
C VAL A 61 -1.98 16.44 -33.09
N LYS A 62 -2.41 17.29 -34.03
CA LYS A 62 -2.60 16.90 -35.44
C LYS A 62 -1.30 16.42 -36.07
N VAL A 63 -0.19 17.14 -35.87
CA VAL A 63 1.15 16.71 -36.35
C VAL A 63 1.52 15.36 -35.74
N ARG A 64 1.33 15.21 -34.42
CA ARG A 64 1.69 13.97 -33.74
C ARG A 64 0.85 12.77 -34.16
N GLN A 65 -0.45 12.97 -34.41
CA GLN A 65 -1.33 11.94 -34.96
C GLN A 65 -0.92 11.49 -36.36
N GLN A 66 -0.42 12.41 -37.19
CA GLN A 66 0.12 12.08 -38.51
C GLN A 66 1.41 11.26 -38.40
N GLU A 67 2.31 11.61 -37.48
CA GLU A 67 3.54 10.85 -37.21
C GLU A 67 3.27 9.43 -36.71
N ILE A 68 2.23 9.26 -35.86
CA ILE A 68 1.83 7.95 -35.32
C ILE A 68 0.99 7.16 -36.34
N GLY A 69 0.38 7.84 -37.33
CA GLY A 69 -0.56 7.22 -38.27
C GLY A 69 -1.91 6.83 -37.64
N LYS A 70 -2.23 7.36 -36.46
CA LYS A 70 -3.49 7.10 -35.74
C LYS A 70 -4.16 8.39 -35.27
N THR A 71 -5.48 8.42 -35.35
CA THR A 71 -6.30 9.56 -34.92
C THR A 71 -6.81 9.34 -33.50
N VAL A 72 -6.29 10.09 -32.54
CA VAL A 72 -6.70 10.08 -31.12
C VAL A 72 -7.88 11.04 -30.89
N LEU A 73 -7.78 12.24 -31.48
CA LEU A 73 -8.78 13.31 -31.48
C LEU A 73 -9.19 13.62 -32.92
N GLU A 74 -10.49 13.56 -33.17
CA GLU A 74 -11.13 14.13 -34.35
C GLU A 74 -11.34 15.62 -34.13
N ILE A 75 -10.71 16.43 -34.98
CA ILE A 75 -10.68 17.89 -34.82
C ILE A 75 -11.50 18.51 -35.95
N SER A 76 -12.66 19.06 -35.61
CA SER A 76 -13.47 19.84 -36.54
C SER A 76 -13.28 21.36 -36.32
N GLU A 77 -13.98 22.16 -37.11
CA GLU A 77 -13.96 23.62 -36.96
C GLU A 77 -14.57 24.09 -35.64
N THR A 78 -15.62 23.41 -35.17
CA THR A 78 -16.43 23.81 -34.01
C THR A 78 -16.25 22.89 -32.80
N GLU A 79 -15.89 21.63 -33.03
CA GLU A 79 -15.88 20.57 -32.02
C GLU A 79 -14.59 19.74 -32.05
N VAL A 80 -14.36 19.05 -30.95
CA VAL A 80 -13.32 18.02 -30.81
C VAL A 80 -13.97 16.77 -30.25
N ALA A 81 -13.75 15.65 -30.93
CA ALA A 81 -14.31 14.36 -30.58
C ALA A 81 -13.23 13.28 -30.40
N VAL A 82 -13.58 12.22 -29.68
CA VAL A 82 -12.75 11.01 -29.56
C VAL A 82 -13.49 9.86 -30.27
N PRO A 83 -12.91 9.26 -31.33
CA PRO A 83 -13.53 8.11 -31.99
C PRO A 83 -13.76 6.96 -31.00
N ARG A 84 -14.80 6.14 -31.25
CA ARG A 84 -15.17 5.06 -30.31
C ARG A 84 -14.04 4.07 -30.05
N ASP A 85 -13.31 3.71 -31.09
CA ASP A 85 -12.29 2.66 -31.05
C ASP A 85 -10.85 3.22 -31.15
N ALA A 86 -10.68 4.53 -30.97
CA ALA A 86 -9.37 5.17 -31.12
C ALA A 86 -8.48 5.03 -29.87
N VAL A 87 -9.09 5.03 -28.68
CA VAL A 87 -8.38 5.08 -27.41
C VAL A 87 -9.14 4.33 -26.33
N ASP A 88 -8.46 3.38 -25.70
CA ASP A 88 -8.88 2.80 -24.44
C ASP A 88 -8.29 3.60 -23.27
N CYS A 89 -9.14 3.96 -22.33
CA CYS A 89 -8.73 4.63 -21.09
C CYS A 89 -8.92 3.65 -19.93
N ASP A 90 -7.87 3.41 -19.17
CA ASP A 90 -7.85 2.51 -18.00
C ASP A 90 -8.97 2.82 -16.98
N PHE A 91 -9.16 4.09 -16.62
CA PHE A 91 -10.20 4.50 -15.67
C PHE A 91 -11.62 4.37 -16.26
N LEU A 92 -11.79 4.54 -17.57
CA LEU A 92 -13.08 4.31 -18.22
C LEU A 92 -13.38 2.81 -18.32
N LEU A 93 -12.38 2.00 -18.65
CA LEU A 93 -12.50 0.54 -18.66
C LEU A 93 -12.91 0.03 -17.27
N LEU A 94 -12.31 0.56 -16.21
CA LEU A 94 -12.68 0.22 -14.84
C LEU A 94 -14.14 0.58 -14.53
N ASN A 95 -14.61 1.70 -15.06
CA ASN A 95 -15.99 2.17 -14.89
C ASN A 95 -17.02 1.36 -15.70
N THR A 96 -16.63 0.75 -16.83
CA THR A 96 -17.54 -0.06 -17.66
C THR A 96 -17.66 -1.51 -17.20
N LEU A 97 -16.70 -2.03 -16.42
CA LEU A 97 -16.78 -3.39 -15.90
C LEU A 97 -18.03 -3.62 -15.03
N SER A 98 -18.68 -4.77 -15.21
CA SER A 98 -19.81 -5.15 -14.37
C SER A 98 -19.36 -5.42 -12.93
N THR A 99 -20.14 -4.95 -11.96
CA THR A 99 -19.92 -5.21 -10.53
C THR A 99 -20.01 -6.69 -10.17
N ASN A 100 -20.58 -7.52 -11.05
CA ASN A 100 -20.65 -8.98 -10.89
C ASN A 100 -19.31 -9.69 -11.19
N HIS A 101 -18.27 -8.96 -11.58
CA HIS A 101 -16.93 -9.50 -11.83
C HIS A 101 -15.88 -8.81 -10.94
N PRO A 102 -15.96 -8.98 -9.61
CA PRO A 102 -15.07 -8.29 -8.67
C PRO A 102 -13.58 -8.64 -8.88
N LEU A 103 -13.27 -9.87 -9.29
CA LEU A 103 -11.89 -10.27 -9.62
C LEU A 103 -11.27 -9.42 -10.73
N LYS A 104 -11.99 -9.26 -11.84
CA LYS A 104 -11.51 -8.46 -12.97
C LYS A 104 -11.32 -7.00 -12.59
N ILE A 105 -12.20 -6.45 -11.75
CA ILE A 105 -12.09 -5.09 -11.25
C ILE A 105 -10.81 -4.93 -10.42
N VAL A 106 -10.52 -5.87 -9.51
CA VAL A 106 -9.31 -5.82 -8.69
C VAL A 106 -8.05 -5.98 -9.53
N GLU A 107 -7.99 -6.95 -10.44
CA GLU A 107 -6.84 -7.17 -11.33
C GLU A 107 -6.55 -5.92 -12.17
N LEU A 108 -7.58 -5.34 -12.78
CA LEU A 108 -7.43 -4.12 -13.56
C LEU A 108 -7.02 -2.92 -12.70
N SER A 109 -7.56 -2.81 -11.49
CA SER A 109 -7.21 -1.75 -10.54
C SER A 109 -5.74 -1.84 -10.12
N LEU A 110 -5.25 -3.04 -9.82
CA LEU A 110 -3.85 -3.28 -9.47
C LEU A 110 -2.90 -2.94 -10.64
N ALA A 111 -3.31 -3.24 -11.88
CA ALA A 111 -2.53 -2.93 -13.07
C ALA A 111 -2.54 -1.43 -13.43
N SER A 112 -3.67 -0.76 -13.24
CA SER A 112 -3.88 0.62 -13.73
C SER A 112 -3.55 1.68 -12.68
N ILE A 113 -3.84 1.43 -11.40
CA ILE A 113 -3.66 2.39 -10.31
C ILE A 113 -2.20 2.32 -9.81
N THR A 114 -1.29 2.83 -10.63
CA THR A 114 0.16 2.76 -10.42
C THR A 114 0.76 3.99 -9.73
N GLY A 115 0.06 5.13 -9.76
CA GLY A 115 0.49 6.39 -9.17
C GLY A 115 -0.59 7.46 -9.23
N GLY A 116 -0.23 8.73 -9.01
CA GLY A 116 -1.21 9.82 -9.02
C GLY A 116 -1.96 9.96 -10.36
N PHE A 117 -3.29 10.12 -10.28
CA PHE A 117 -4.17 10.29 -11.42
C PHE A 117 -3.78 11.53 -12.23
N PHE A 118 -3.48 11.38 -13.52
CA PHE A 118 -2.97 12.44 -14.40
C PHE A 118 -1.76 13.23 -13.83
N ALA A 119 -0.96 12.62 -12.94
CA ALA A 119 0.21 13.27 -12.35
C ALA A 119 1.20 13.80 -13.41
N GLY A 120 1.79 14.96 -13.15
CA GLY A 120 2.79 15.59 -14.02
C GLY A 120 2.21 16.45 -15.16
N ILE A 121 0.89 16.54 -15.32
CA ILE A 121 0.27 17.52 -16.20
C ILE A 121 -0.03 18.79 -15.42
N GLY A 122 0.38 19.95 -15.96
CA GLY A 122 -0.02 21.24 -15.42
C GLY A 122 -1.51 21.46 -15.62
N ILE A 123 -2.29 21.25 -14.56
CA ILE A 123 -3.72 21.58 -14.49
C ILE A 123 -3.81 23.05 -14.08
N SER A 124 -4.77 23.78 -14.66
CA SER A 124 -4.88 25.24 -14.50
C SER A 124 -6.32 25.69 -14.36
N SER A 125 -7.24 24.75 -14.23
CA SER A 125 -8.67 24.99 -14.32
C SER A 125 -9.36 24.19 -13.22
N ASP A 126 -10.13 24.89 -12.39
CA ASP A 126 -10.92 24.29 -11.31
C ASP A 126 -11.86 23.20 -11.83
N ARG A 127 -12.39 23.37 -13.04
CA ARG A 127 -13.25 22.35 -13.69
C ARG A 127 -12.48 21.07 -13.98
N ALA A 128 -11.23 21.18 -14.43
CA ALA A 128 -10.39 20.01 -14.66
C ALA A 128 -9.96 19.35 -13.35
N GLU A 129 -9.62 20.13 -12.33
CA GLU A 129 -9.26 19.60 -11.00
C GLU A 129 -10.43 18.84 -10.37
N LEU A 130 -11.62 19.43 -10.37
CA LEU A 130 -12.83 18.80 -9.84
C LEU A 130 -13.20 17.53 -10.60
N TRP A 131 -13.10 17.56 -11.94
CA TRP A 131 -13.36 16.37 -12.75
C TRP A 131 -12.35 15.25 -12.46
N LEU A 132 -11.05 15.57 -12.37
CA LEU A 132 -10.01 14.59 -12.05
C LEU A 132 -10.22 13.98 -10.65
N ALA A 133 -10.54 14.81 -9.66
CA ALA A 133 -10.85 14.35 -8.30
C ALA A 133 -12.06 13.40 -8.29
N ALA A 134 -13.12 13.75 -9.03
CA ALA A 134 -14.30 12.90 -9.15
C ALA A 134 -14.01 11.55 -9.84
N GLN A 135 -13.18 11.54 -10.89
CA GLN A 135 -12.78 10.30 -11.57
C GLN A 135 -11.90 9.41 -10.67
N GLN A 136 -10.98 10.01 -9.92
CA GLN A 136 -10.14 9.29 -8.97
C GLN A 136 -10.99 8.66 -7.86
N GLU A 137 -11.89 9.44 -7.25
CA GLU A 137 -12.79 8.94 -6.21
C GLU A 137 -13.67 7.79 -6.72
N GLN A 138 -14.24 7.93 -7.92
CA GLN A 138 -15.04 6.88 -8.55
C GLN A 138 -14.24 5.59 -8.76
N ALA A 139 -12.99 5.70 -9.24
CA ALA A 139 -12.12 4.54 -9.44
C ALA A 139 -11.77 3.85 -8.11
N LEU A 140 -11.38 4.62 -7.09
CA LEU A 140 -11.03 4.09 -5.76
C LEU A 140 -12.25 3.46 -5.05
N SER A 141 -13.42 4.08 -5.15
CA SER A 141 -14.67 3.54 -4.60
C SER A 141 -15.03 2.20 -5.25
N ARG A 142 -14.92 2.08 -6.58
CA ARG A 142 -15.15 0.83 -7.30
C ARG A 142 -14.12 -0.24 -6.93
N PHE A 143 -12.87 0.15 -6.77
CA PHE A 143 -11.81 -0.75 -6.33
C PHE A 143 -12.10 -1.30 -4.92
N ALA A 144 -12.48 -0.42 -3.99
CA ALA A 144 -12.86 -0.80 -2.63
C ALA A 144 -14.06 -1.76 -2.62
N ALA A 145 -15.13 -1.45 -3.35
CA ALA A 145 -16.32 -2.30 -3.44
C ALA A 145 -15.99 -3.70 -4.02
N ALA A 146 -15.07 -3.78 -4.98
CA ALA A 146 -14.62 -5.07 -5.51
C ALA A 146 -13.81 -5.87 -4.49
N ILE A 147 -12.93 -5.22 -3.71
CA ILE A 147 -12.20 -5.85 -2.60
C ILE A 147 -13.17 -6.41 -1.56
N GLU A 148 -14.19 -5.63 -1.18
CA GLU A 148 -15.23 -6.05 -0.24
C GLU A 148 -15.95 -7.31 -0.74
N ALA A 149 -16.39 -7.30 -2.00
CA ALA A 149 -17.08 -8.44 -2.61
C ALA A 149 -16.20 -9.71 -2.64
N LEU A 150 -14.88 -9.58 -2.86
CA LEU A 150 -13.95 -10.71 -2.81
C LEU A 150 -13.70 -11.23 -1.38
N SER A 151 -13.95 -10.41 -0.37
CA SER A 151 -13.69 -10.74 1.04
C SER A 151 -14.83 -11.53 1.69
N VAL A 152 -15.99 -11.65 1.04
CA VAL A 152 -17.15 -12.37 1.59
C VAL A 152 -16.92 -13.90 1.58
N PRO A 153 -17.03 -14.59 2.73
CA PRO A 153 -16.86 -16.05 2.81
C PRO A 153 -17.97 -16.78 2.04
N GLY A 154 -17.62 -17.58 1.03
CA GLY A 154 -18.57 -18.49 0.38
C GLY A 154 -18.29 -18.74 -1.10
N ASP A 155 -17.75 -17.76 -1.82
CA ASP A 155 -17.76 -17.80 -3.30
C ASP A 155 -16.35 -17.90 -3.92
N HIS A 156 -15.29 -17.67 -3.15
CA HIS A 156 -13.94 -17.43 -3.68
C HIS A 156 -12.83 -18.04 -2.81
N GLN A 157 -12.86 -19.37 -2.59
CA GLN A 157 -11.72 -20.07 -1.99
C GLN A 157 -10.48 -19.87 -2.88
N GLY A 158 -9.58 -18.97 -2.48
CA GLY A 158 -8.34 -18.67 -3.20
C GLY A 158 -8.05 -17.19 -3.43
N HIS A 159 -9.03 -16.28 -3.27
CA HIS A 159 -8.84 -14.86 -3.61
C HIS A 159 -8.53 -13.94 -2.43
N LEU A 160 -8.42 -14.49 -1.21
CA LEU A 160 -8.10 -13.71 -0.01
C LEU A 160 -6.71 -13.05 -0.08
N SER A 161 -5.72 -13.74 -0.65
CA SER A 161 -4.36 -13.20 -0.85
C SER A 161 -4.36 -11.99 -1.78
N LEU A 162 -5.12 -12.08 -2.88
CA LEU A 162 -5.29 -11.01 -3.86
C LEU A 162 -6.09 -9.84 -3.27
N ALA A 163 -7.16 -10.11 -2.52
CA ALA A 163 -7.91 -9.07 -1.80
C ALA A 163 -7.03 -8.33 -0.77
N ARG A 164 -6.13 -9.05 -0.08
CA ARG A 164 -5.16 -8.47 0.86
C ARG A 164 -4.14 -7.58 0.16
N GLN A 165 -3.56 -8.05 -0.95
CA GLN A 165 -2.65 -7.25 -1.78
C GLN A 165 -3.35 -5.98 -2.29
N ALA A 166 -4.58 -6.12 -2.78
CA ALA A 166 -5.41 -5.02 -3.24
C ALA A 166 -5.75 -4.02 -2.13
N ALA A 167 -6.06 -4.49 -0.92
CA ALA A 167 -6.32 -3.63 0.23
C ALA A 167 -5.09 -2.80 0.63
N TYR A 168 -3.89 -3.40 0.68
CA TYR A 168 -2.66 -2.63 0.90
C TYR A 168 -2.44 -1.59 -0.18
N ARG A 169 -2.65 -1.97 -1.45
CA ARG A 169 -2.51 -1.05 -2.58
C ARG A 169 -3.50 0.12 -2.48
N LEU A 170 -4.76 -0.16 -2.13
CA LEU A 170 -5.78 0.85 -1.93
C LEU A 170 -5.39 1.85 -0.82
N LEU A 171 -4.83 1.37 0.30
CA LEU A 171 -4.37 2.23 1.41
C LEU A 171 -3.22 3.18 1.05
N GLU A 172 -2.48 2.93 -0.02
CA GLU A 172 -1.47 3.86 -0.54
C GLU A 172 -2.11 5.09 -1.20
N PHE A 173 -3.33 4.96 -1.74
CA PHE A 173 -4.06 6.03 -2.43
C PHE A 173 -5.18 6.65 -1.58
N ASP A 174 -5.86 5.83 -0.78
CA ASP A 174 -6.85 6.25 0.20
C ASP A 174 -6.46 5.74 1.60
N PRO A 175 -5.66 6.53 2.35
CA PRO A 175 -5.15 6.16 3.66
C PRO A 175 -6.21 5.91 4.74
N TYR A 176 -7.46 6.33 4.51
CA TYR A 176 -8.58 6.28 5.45
C TYR A 176 -9.62 5.23 5.07
N ASN A 177 -9.40 4.48 3.99
CA ASN A 177 -10.36 3.54 3.46
C ASN A 177 -10.72 2.43 4.46
N GLU A 178 -11.92 2.49 5.03
CA GLU A 178 -12.37 1.53 6.03
C GLU A 178 -12.46 0.11 5.46
N ILE A 179 -12.94 -0.05 4.22
CA ILE A 179 -13.09 -1.34 3.56
C ILE A 179 -11.73 -2.05 3.48
N ALA A 180 -10.67 -1.34 3.10
CA ALA A 180 -9.34 -1.90 3.06
C ALA A 180 -8.86 -2.35 4.44
N TYR A 181 -8.99 -1.51 5.47
CA TYR A 181 -8.61 -1.89 6.84
C TYR A 181 -9.39 -3.10 7.35
N ARG A 182 -10.70 -3.12 7.11
CA ARG A 182 -11.58 -4.23 7.46
C ARG A 182 -11.13 -5.53 6.81
N THR A 183 -10.92 -5.54 5.49
CA THR A 183 -10.44 -6.73 4.78
C THR A 183 -9.12 -7.24 5.35
N LEU A 184 -8.18 -6.36 5.68
CA LEU A 184 -6.90 -6.74 6.29
C LEU A 184 -7.08 -7.31 7.71
N ILE A 185 -7.91 -6.68 8.54
CA ILE A 185 -8.20 -7.13 9.91
C ILE A 185 -8.88 -8.50 9.90
N ASP A 186 -9.89 -8.68 9.05
CA ASP A 186 -10.64 -9.93 8.96
C ASP A 186 -9.76 -11.08 8.44
N ALA A 187 -8.89 -10.80 7.46
CA ALA A 187 -7.90 -11.76 6.95
C ALA A 187 -6.92 -12.18 8.06
N LEU A 188 -6.29 -11.23 8.76
CA LEU A 188 -5.34 -11.51 9.84
C LEU A 188 -5.99 -12.26 11.00
N THR A 189 -7.24 -11.93 11.32
CA THR A 189 -8.03 -12.60 12.36
C THR A 189 -8.32 -14.05 11.98
N THR A 190 -8.65 -14.30 10.71
CA THR A 190 -8.90 -15.65 10.17
C THR A 190 -7.61 -16.49 10.15
N GLU A 191 -6.48 -15.90 9.78
CA GLU A 191 -5.15 -16.51 9.85
C GLU A 191 -4.71 -16.78 11.30
N GLY A 192 -5.33 -16.12 12.28
CA GLY A 192 -5.02 -16.28 13.70
C GLY A 192 -3.97 -15.31 14.24
N ASN A 193 -3.57 -14.33 13.44
CA ASN A 193 -2.59 -13.34 13.81
C ASN A 193 -3.27 -12.14 14.51
N PHE A 194 -3.82 -12.38 15.70
CA PHE A 194 -4.59 -11.39 16.44
C PHE A 194 -3.77 -10.16 16.85
N ALA A 195 -2.47 -10.33 17.08
CA ALA A 195 -1.58 -9.22 17.43
C ALA A 195 -1.46 -8.23 16.25
N LEU A 196 -1.22 -8.74 15.03
CA LEU A 196 -1.20 -7.89 13.84
C LEU A 196 -2.58 -7.32 13.51
N ALA A 197 -3.65 -8.09 13.68
CA ALA A 197 -5.02 -7.61 13.47
C ALA A 197 -5.35 -6.41 14.39
N ASN A 198 -5.00 -6.51 15.68
CA ASN A 198 -5.18 -5.42 16.64
C ASN A 198 -4.27 -4.22 16.33
N ALA A 199 -3.02 -4.46 15.91
CA ALA A 199 -2.12 -3.38 15.49
C ALA A 199 -2.66 -2.61 14.27
N MET A 200 -3.25 -3.31 13.30
CA MET A 200 -3.91 -2.69 12.15
C MET A 200 -5.11 -1.83 12.56
N PHE A 201 -5.94 -2.31 13.49
CA PHE A 201 -7.04 -1.53 14.05
C PHE A 201 -6.56 -0.27 14.78
N GLU A 202 -5.55 -0.39 15.64
CA GLU A 202 -5.01 0.78 16.37
C GLU A 202 -4.35 1.79 15.43
N ARG A 203 -3.71 1.33 14.35
CA ARG A 203 -3.18 2.22 13.30
C ARG A 203 -4.30 3.02 12.63
N TYR A 204 -5.39 2.35 12.25
CA TYR A 204 -6.58 2.99 11.68
C TYR A 204 -7.18 4.02 12.64
N ARG A 205 -7.43 3.61 13.90
CA ARG A 205 -7.96 4.48 14.96
C ARG A 205 -7.09 5.70 15.21
N THR A 206 -5.78 5.50 15.32
CA THR A 206 -4.82 6.59 15.56
C THR A 206 -4.81 7.57 14.40
N ARG A 207 -4.87 7.08 13.16
CA ARG A 207 -4.91 7.90 11.95
C ARG A 207 -6.19 8.74 11.87
N LEU A 208 -7.36 8.12 12.05
CA LEU A 208 -8.63 8.84 12.09
C LEU A 208 -8.66 9.93 13.17
N GLN A 209 -8.22 9.59 14.38
CA GLN A 209 -8.21 10.54 15.49
C GLN A 209 -7.26 11.70 15.24
N LYS A 210 -6.06 11.42 14.72
CA LYS A 210 -5.02 12.44 14.53
C LYS A 210 -5.36 13.39 13.38
N ASP A 211 -5.85 12.85 12.26
CA ASP A 211 -5.95 13.61 11.03
C ASP A 211 -7.38 14.13 10.76
N LEU A 212 -8.42 13.48 11.34
CA LEU A 212 -9.83 13.81 11.12
C LEU A 212 -10.62 14.08 12.41
N ASP A 213 -10.00 13.98 13.60
CA ASP A 213 -10.66 14.06 14.91
C ASP A 213 -11.89 13.13 15.04
N ALA A 214 -11.83 11.99 14.34
CA ALA A 214 -12.92 11.02 14.22
C ALA A 214 -12.59 9.70 14.95
N ALA A 215 -13.64 9.02 15.42
CA ALA A 215 -13.54 7.69 16.00
C ALA A 215 -13.92 6.61 14.97
N PRO A 216 -13.40 5.36 15.09
CA PRO A 216 -13.88 4.22 14.33
C PRO A 216 -15.38 4.02 14.50
N ASP A 217 -16.03 3.53 13.45
CA ASP A 217 -17.44 3.20 13.44
C ASP A 217 -17.76 1.96 14.31
N GLY A 218 -19.06 1.67 14.47
CA GLY A 218 -19.53 0.52 15.23
C GLY A 218 -19.02 -0.81 14.66
N GLY A 219 -18.98 -0.96 13.33
CA GLY A 219 -18.54 -2.20 12.68
C GLY A 219 -17.07 -2.50 12.97
N MET A 220 -16.20 -1.48 12.97
CA MET A 220 -14.79 -1.65 13.29
C MET A 220 -14.55 -1.94 14.76
N LEU A 221 -15.34 -1.33 15.66
CA LEU A 221 -15.29 -1.65 17.10
C LEU A 221 -15.70 -3.09 17.39
N GLU A 222 -16.73 -3.61 16.70
CA GLU A 222 -17.14 -5.01 16.82
C GLU A 222 -16.03 -5.99 16.39
N ARG A 223 -15.29 -5.67 15.32
CA ARG A 223 -14.14 -6.48 14.89
C ARG A 223 -13.02 -6.48 15.92
N ARG A 224 -12.73 -5.33 16.54
CA ARG A 224 -11.76 -5.25 17.65
C ARG A 224 -12.16 -6.18 18.80
N ASP A 225 -13.44 -6.17 19.17
CA ASP A 225 -13.96 -7.06 20.22
C ASP A 225 -13.90 -8.53 19.80
N GLN A 226 -14.14 -8.83 18.53
CA GLN A 226 -14.01 -10.17 17.96
C GLN A 226 -12.57 -10.67 18.01
N ILE A 227 -11.58 -9.84 17.65
CA ILE A 227 -10.15 -10.15 17.78
C ILE A 227 -9.83 -10.55 19.23
N ALA A 228 -10.26 -9.75 20.21
CA ALA A 228 -10.01 -10.03 21.63
C ALA A 228 -10.67 -11.34 22.09
N ARG A 229 -11.93 -11.59 21.70
CA ARG A 229 -12.65 -12.84 22.02
C ARG A 229 -11.97 -14.06 21.41
N GLN A 230 -11.50 -13.98 20.17
CA GLN A 230 -10.85 -15.11 19.50
C GLN A 230 -9.43 -15.37 20.03
N ALA A 231 -8.70 -14.32 20.38
CA ALA A 231 -7.40 -14.44 21.06
C ALA A 231 -7.54 -15.18 22.40
N LEU A 232 -8.54 -14.82 23.21
CA LEU A 232 -8.79 -15.48 24.51
C LEU A 232 -9.17 -16.96 24.36
N LYS A 233 -9.91 -17.33 23.29
CA LYS A 233 -10.29 -18.72 23.02
C LYS A 233 -9.12 -19.61 22.59
N ARG A 234 -8.05 -19.03 22.04
CA ARG A 234 -6.85 -19.76 21.59
C ARG A 234 -5.75 -19.85 22.63
N LEU A 235 -5.90 -19.19 23.78
CA LEU A 235 -5.03 -19.45 24.93
C LEU A 235 -5.21 -20.91 25.36
N PRO A 236 -4.13 -21.67 25.59
CA PRO A 236 -4.24 -23.03 26.09
C PRO A 236 -4.97 -23.01 27.43
N ALA A 237 -6.00 -23.83 27.57
CA ALA A 237 -6.64 -24.08 28.85
C ALA A 237 -5.59 -24.73 29.76
N VAL A 238 -5.02 -23.95 30.68
CA VAL A 238 -4.19 -24.50 31.74
C VAL A 238 -5.12 -25.37 32.58
N PRO A 239 -4.91 -26.71 32.67
CA PRO A 239 -5.71 -27.54 33.53
C PRO A 239 -5.52 -27.04 34.97
N ILE A 240 -6.61 -26.66 35.62
CA ILE A 240 -6.65 -26.34 37.05
C ILE A 240 -6.55 -27.67 37.79
N GLY A 241 -5.38 -28.30 37.74
CA GLY A 241 -5.00 -29.46 38.53
C GLY A 241 -4.25 -28.96 39.75
N GLY A 242 -4.85 -29.14 40.93
CA GLY A 242 -4.32 -28.69 42.21
C GLY A 242 -2.98 -29.36 42.54
N ALA A 243 -1.88 -28.70 42.18
CA ALA A 243 -0.61 -28.84 42.87
C ALA A 243 -0.35 -27.51 43.62
N PRO A 244 0.23 -27.55 44.83
CA PRO A 244 0.45 -26.32 45.60
C PRO A 244 1.28 -25.37 44.75
N LEU A 245 0.71 -24.18 44.53
CA LEU A 245 1.39 -23.06 43.91
C LEU A 245 2.63 -22.75 44.73
N GLN A 246 3.78 -23.29 44.32
CA GLN A 246 5.03 -22.57 44.57
C GLN A 246 4.82 -21.21 43.91
N PRO A 247 5.03 -20.09 44.62
CA PRO A 247 4.87 -18.79 44.04
C PRO A 247 5.94 -18.65 42.97
N ALA A 248 5.57 -18.98 41.72
CA ALA A 248 6.23 -18.43 40.56
C ALA A 248 6.15 -16.93 40.78
N VAL A 249 7.31 -16.35 41.07
CA VAL A 249 7.48 -14.92 41.25
C VAL A 249 6.80 -14.29 40.04
N ARG A 250 5.62 -13.71 40.26
CA ARG A 250 5.00 -12.79 39.31
C ARG A 250 5.97 -11.61 39.25
N SER A 251 6.96 -11.70 38.38
CA SER A 251 7.83 -10.57 38.08
C SER A 251 6.92 -9.53 37.46
N LYS A 252 6.82 -8.39 38.16
CA LYS A 252 6.14 -7.17 37.71
C LYS A 252 6.34 -6.98 36.21
N THR A 253 5.25 -6.69 35.52
CA THR A 253 5.13 -6.22 34.13
C THR A 253 6.33 -5.35 33.73
N ALA A 254 7.37 -5.97 33.20
CA ALA A 254 8.49 -5.31 32.57
C ALA A 254 8.27 -5.44 31.06
N LEU A 255 8.42 -4.33 30.33
CA LEU A 255 8.36 -4.34 28.88
C LEU A 255 9.33 -5.39 28.34
N PRO A 256 8.94 -6.19 27.32
CA PRO A 256 9.80 -7.22 26.77
C PRO A 256 11.11 -6.59 26.27
N ARG A 257 12.23 -7.21 26.64
CA ARG A 257 13.56 -6.69 26.31
C ARG A 257 14.01 -7.29 24.99
N LEU A 258 14.16 -6.44 23.98
CA LEU A 258 14.51 -6.84 22.62
C LEU A 258 15.98 -6.54 22.35
N MET A 259 16.65 -7.44 21.66
CA MET A 259 18.03 -7.26 21.22
C MET A 259 18.12 -7.40 19.70
N LEU A 260 18.68 -6.40 19.03
CA LEU A 260 18.91 -6.41 17.58
C LEU A 260 20.35 -6.87 17.32
N MET A 261 20.52 -8.04 16.70
CA MET A 261 21.84 -8.55 16.37
C MET A 261 22.34 -7.91 15.07
N PRO A 262 23.63 -7.54 14.99
CA PRO A 262 24.22 -7.12 13.74
C PRO A 262 24.24 -8.29 12.75
N PRO A 263 24.26 -8.00 11.43
CA PRO A 263 24.22 -9.04 10.41
C PRO A 263 25.44 -9.96 10.50
N SER A 264 25.21 -11.27 10.58
CA SER A 264 26.28 -12.26 10.55
C SER A 264 26.63 -12.61 9.09
N GLN A 265 27.91 -12.43 8.74
CA GLN A 265 28.54 -12.59 7.41
C GLN A 265 28.33 -11.41 6.43
N GLY A 266 29.40 -11.03 5.74
CA GLY A 266 29.45 -9.92 4.75
C GLY A 266 30.34 -8.75 5.19
N GLU A 267 31.64 -8.98 5.40
CA GLU A 267 32.61 -7.90 5.54
C GLU A 267 32.72 -7.09 4.24
N ALA A 268 32.57 -5.77 4.38
CA ALA A 268 32.95 -4.72 3.43
C ALA A 268 32.26 -4.69 2.05
N GLY A 269 31.01 -4.19 2.02
CA GLY A 269 30.33 -3.71 0.81
C GLY A 269 29.27 -2.65 1.14
N GLU A 270 28.76 -1.94 0.13
CA GLU A 270 27.71 -0.90 0.30
C GLU A 270 26.47 -1.41 1.07
N ILE A 271 26.15 -2.70 0.96
CA ILE A 271 25.01 -3.34 1.62
C ILE A 271 25.25 -3.54 3.12
N GLY A 272 26.50 -3.74 3.56
CA GLY A 272 26.81 -3.77 4.99
C GLY A 272 26.60 -2.40 5.65
N ILE A 273 26.87 -1.32 4.91
CA ILE A 273 26.61 0.06 5.35
C ILE A 273 25.10 0.33 5.40
N LEU A 274 24.35 -0.10 4.38
CA LEU A 274 22.88 0.01 4.35
C LEU A 274 22.21 -0.81 5.45
N ALA A 275 22.65 -2.05 5.69
CA ALA A 275 22.14 -2.90 6.76
C ALA A 275 22.45 -2.29 8.13
N GLY A 276 23.63 -1.71 8.32
CA GLY A 276 23.99 -0.94 9.50
C GLY A 276 23.07 0.26 9.74
N SER A 277 22.78 1.04 8.69
CA SER A 277 21.86 2.18 8.72
C SER A 277 20.42 1.74 9.03
N LEU A 278 19.97 0.63 8.45
CA LEU A 278 18.63 0.09 8.69
C LEU A 278 18.47 -0.38 10.14
N VAL A 279 19.49 -1.02 10.72
CA VAL A 279 19.49 -1.43 12.14
C VAL A 279 19.43 -0.20 13.06
N GLU A 280 20.10 0.90 12.70
CA GLU A 280 20.02 2.16 13.44
C GLU A 280 18.63 2.81 13.33
N ASP A 281 18.04 2.86 12.14
CA ASP A 281 16.68 3.39 11.94
C ASP A 281 15.61 2.55 12.66
N VAL A 282 15.72 1.22 12.61
CA VAL A 282 14.83 0.31 13.33
C VAL A 282 15.00 0.48 14.84
N THR A 283 16.23 0.63 15.32
CA THR A 283 16.53 0.94 16.73
C THR A 283 15.84 2.24 17.17
N ILE A 284 15.97 3.32 16.37
CA ILE A 284 15.36 4.62 16.68
C ILE A 284 13.83 4.51 16.74
N ASN A 285 13.22 3.83 15.77
CA ASN A 285 11.78 3.66 15.70
C ASN A 285 11.23 2.79 16.85
N LEU A 286 11.93 1.72 17.22
CA LEU A 286 11.53 0.86 18.34
C LEU A 286 11.68 1.56 19.70
N CYS A 287 12.75 2.34 19.90
CA CYS A 287 12.91 3.19 21.08
C CYS A 287 11.78 4.21 21.24
N ARG A 288 11.18 4.66 20.13
CA ARG A 288 10.04 5.59 20.13
C ARG A 288 8.72 4.92 20.52
N ALA A 289 8.55 3.64 20.24
CA ALA A 289 7.28 2.92 20.41
C ALA A 289 6.90 2.67 21.88
N LYS A 290 7.81 2.83 22.85
CA LYS A 290 7.63 2.67 24.32
C LYS A 290 7.00 1.34 24.78
N SER A 291 6.78 0.40 23.87
CA SER A 291 6.16 -0.92 24.08
C SER A 291 7.19 -2.04 24.26
N THR A 292 8.48 -1.75 24.04
CA THR A 292 9.60 -2.69 24.18
C THR A 292 10.80 -1.94 24.77
N LEU A 293 11.69 -2.66 25.46
CA LEU A 293 12.96 -2.11 25.97
C LEU A 293 14.12 -2.64 25.12
N LEU A 294 14.80 -1.78 24.39
CA LEU A 294 15.89 -2.20 23.52
C LEU A 294 17.22 -2.31 24.28
N VAL A 295 17.94 -3.41 24.06
CA VAL A 295 19.34 -3.52 24.50
C VAL A 295 20.20 -2.60 23.64
N ALA A 296 21.10 -1.84 24.28
CA ALA A 296 21.92 -0.87 23.58
C ALA A 296 22.73 -1.51 22.42
N PRO A 297 22.77 -0.90 21.21
CA PRO A 297 23.37 -1.50 20.02
C PRO A 297 24.84 -1.93 20.19
N HIS A 298 25.63 -1.19 20.97
CA HIS A 298 27.03 -1.55 21.25
C HIS A 298 27.16 -2.83 22.10
N THR A 299 26.19 -3.09 22.97
CA THR A 299 26.14 -4.33 23.77
C THR A 299 25.77 -5.52 22.87
N ALA A 300 24.86 -5.33 21.92
CA ALA A 300 24.53 -6.33 20.91
C ALA A 300 25.72 -6.67 20.00
N ARG A 301 26.46 -5.68 19.51
CA ARG A 301 27.71 -5.90 18.75
C ARG A 301 28.76 -6.68 19.55
N ARG A 302 28.91 -6.37 20.83
CA ARG A 302 29.87 -7.07 21.70
C ARG A 302 29.49 -8.53 21.94
N ILE A 303 28.20 -8.83 22.06
CA ILE A 303 27.67 -10.20 22.25
C ILE A 303 27.72 -11.00 20.95
N ALA A 304 27.47 -10.35 19.81
CA ALA A 304 27.62 -10.98 18.49
C ALA A 304 29.05 -11.48 18.22
N ALA A 305 30.07 -10.79 18.76
CA ALA A 305 31.47 -11.18 18.65
C ALA A 305 31.90 -12.31 19.60
N MET A 306 31.02 -12.79 20.48
CA MET A 306 31.30 -13.89 21.41
C MET A 306 31.01 -15.25 20.77
N ASN A 307 31.67 -16.30 21.27
CA ASN A 307 31.35 -17.69 20.92
C ASN A 307 29.94 -18.07 21.40
N ASP A 308 29.28 -19.03 20.74
CA ASP A 308 27.85 -19.34 20.92
C ASP A 308 27.45 -19.64 22.37
N VAL A 309 28.28 -20.38 23.12
CA VAL A 309 28.03 -20.69 24.54
C VAL A 309 28.04 -19.42 25.41
N ALA A 310 29.03 -18.55 25.22
CA ALA A 310 29.13 -17.28 25.95
C ALA A 310 28.05 -16.27 25.52
N ARG A 311 27.56 -16.39 24.28
CA ARG A 311 26.47 -15.57 23.74
C ARG A 311 25.14 -15.91 24.42
N HIS A 312 24.86 -17.20 24.60
CA HIS A 312 23.65 -17.68 25.27
C HIS A 312 23.63 -17.27 26.76
N ASP A 313 24.75 -17.40 27.47
CA ASP A 313 24.90 -16.95 28.86
C ASP A 313 24.74 -15.42 29.01
N ALA A 314 25.17 -14.65 27.99
CA ALA A 314 24.98 -13.21 27.95
C ALA A 314 23.50 -12.82 27.79
N PHE A 315 22.70 -13.55 27.00
CA PHE A 315 21.26 -13.27 26.85
C PHE A 315 20.51 -13.37 28.19
N GLY A 316 20.84 -14.39 28.99
CA GLY A 316 20.31 -14.53 30.35
C GLY A 316 20.75 -13.41 31.29
N SER A 317 22.04 -13.04 31.26
CA SER A 317 22.61 -11.98 32.09
C SER A 317 22.02 -10.59 31.81
N TYR A 318 21.67 -10.33 30.55
CA TYR A 318 21.02 -9.10 30.12
C TYR A 318 19.49 -9.20 30.11
N GLY A 319 18.89 -10.29 30.59
CA GLY A 319 17.44 -10.46 30.69
C GLY A 319 16.69 -10.22 29.37
N VAL A 320 17.27 -10.67 28.26
CA VAL A 320 16.72 -10.50 26.91
C VAL A 320 15.54 -11.46 26.73
N SER A 321 14.39 -10.94 26.30
CA SER A 321 13.19 -11.73 26.01
C SER A 321 13.17 -12.20 24.54
N TYR A 322 13.55 -11.31 23.63
CA TYR A 322 13.55 -11.58 22.20
C TYR A 322 14.84 -11.10 21.54
N VAL A 323 15.34 -11.88 20.59
CA VAL A 323 16.51 -11.54 19.77
C VAL A 323 16.07 -11.46 18.31
N LEU A 324 16.34 -10.34 17.66
CA LEU A 324 16.20 -10.20 16.22
C LEU A 324 17.56 -10.52 15.57
N GLU A 325 17.66 -11.68 14.96
CA GLU A 325 18.82 -12.07 14.17
C GLU A 325 18.69 -11.52 12.75
N THR A 326 19.79 -10.96 12.26
CA THR A 326 19.92 -10.51 10.88
C THR A 326 21.04 -11.29 10.21
N GLN A 327 20.80 -11.74 8.98
CA GLN A 327 21.77 -12.49 8.18
C GLN A 327 21.80 -11.92 6.77
N LEU A 328 22.99 -11.64 6.25
CA LEU A 328 23.15 -11.27 4.85
C LEU A 328 23.45 -12.53 4.04
N GLY A 329 22.64 -12.79 3.02
CA GLY A 329 22.79 -13.95 2.14
C GLY A 329 22.70 -13.55 0.67
N SER A 330 23.42 -14.28 -0.18
CA SER A 330 23.23 -14.17 -1.63
C SER A 330 22.16 -15.16 -2.07
N THR A 331 21.16 -14.66 -2.80
CA THR A 331 20.10 -15.50 -3.36
C THR A 331 20.62 -16.33 -4.53
N ALA A 332 19.92 -17.41 -4.92
CA ALA A 332 20.29 -18.27 -6.05
C ALA A 332 20.44 -17.51 -7.40
N THR A 333 19.92 -16.29 -7.48
CA THR A 333 20.00 -15.36 -8.62
C THR A 333 21.18 -14.38 -8.54
N GLY A 334 22.05 -14.49 -7.54
CA GLY A 334 23.20 -13.59 -7.33
C GLY A 334 22.84 -12.20 -6.80
N ALA A 335 21.60 -12.01 -6.33
CA ALA A 335 21.17 -10.77 -5.68
C ALA A 335 21.31 -10.90 -4.16
N ASP A 336 21.86 -9.87 -3.54
CA ASP A 336 22.06 -9.81 -2.09
C ASP A 336 20.73 -9.53 -1.37
N ALA A 337 20.42 -10.31 -0.34
CA ALA A 337 19.19 -10.22 0.44
C ALA A 337 19.49 -10.22 1.95
N LEU A 338 18.62 -9.57 2.72
CA LEU A 338 18.72 -9.48 4.18
C LEU A 338 17.64 -10.36 4.80
N PHE A 339 18.06 -11.46 5.40
CA PHE A 339 17.16 -12.32 6.16
C PHE A 339 17.08 -11.82 7.60
N VAL A 340 15.86 -11.74 8.11
CA VAL A 340 15.61 -11.30 9.48
C VAL A 340 14.76 -12.34 10.18
N SER A 341 15.13 -12.72 11.40
CA SER A 341 14.32 -13.62 12.22
C SER A 341 14.25 -13.14 13.66
N LEU A 342 13.09 -13.29 14.29
CA LEU A 342 12.83 -12.97 15.68
C LEU A 342 12.76 -14.27 16.46
N VAL A 343 13.64 -14.44 17.43
CA VAL A 343 13.78 -15.63 18.27
C VAL A 343 13.36 -15.30 19.71
N ASP A 344 12.49 -16.13 20.29
CA ASP A 344 12.18 -16.12 21.72
C ASP A 344 13.24 -16.94 22.45
N ILE A 345 14.00 -16.30 23.35
CA ILE A 345 15.12 -16.94 24.06
C ILE A 345 14.65 -17.88 25.18
N ALA A 346 13.45 -17.66 25.73
CA ALA A 346 12.94 -18.51 26.79
C ALA A 346 12.46 -19.87 26.26
N GLU A 347 11.91 -19.88 25.04
CA GLU A 347 11.36 -21.06 24.37
C GLU A 347 12.29 -21.62 23.27
N ASP A 348 13.42 -20.94 22.99
CA ASP A 348 14.36 -21.23 21.89
C ASP A 348 13.65 -21.46 20.54
N ARG A 349 12.71 -20.56 20.20
CA ARG A 349 11.83 -20.70 19.03
C ARG A 349 11.81 -19.43 18.18
N VAL A 350 11.86 -19.60 16.86
CA VAL A 350 11.60 -18.53 15.89
C VAL A 350 10.11 -18.15 15.89
N VAL A 351 9.82 -16.91 16.27
CA VAL A 351 8.46 -16.33 16.36
C VAL A 351 8.05 -15.70 15.03
N TRP A 352 9.00 -15.14 14.29
CA TRP A 352 8.78 -14.44 13.02
C TRP A 352 10.05 -14.48 12.18
N ALA A 353 9.94 -14.58 10.86
CA ALA A 353 11.08 -14.44 9.95
C ALA A 353 10.62 -13.86 8.60
N ASP A 354 11.47 -13.07 7.97
CA ASP A 354 11.23 -12.40 6.69
C ASP A 354 12.53 -12.22 5.89
N ARG A 355 12.42 -11.83 4.61
CA ARG A 355 13.55 -11.70 3.66
C ARG A 355 13.59 -10.35 2.94
#